data_AF-A0A4Y9QJ75-F1
#
_entry.id   AF-A0A4Y9QJ75-F1
#
_cell.length_a   1.000
_cell.length_b   1.000
_cell.length_c   1.000
_cell.angle_alpha   90.00
_cell.angle_beta   90.00
_cell.angle_gamma   90.00
#
_symmetry.space_group_name_H-M   'P 1'
#
loop_
_entity.id
_entity.type
_entity.pdbx_description
1 polymer ?
#
loop_
_entity_poly.entity_id
_entity_poly.type
_entity_poly.pdbx_seq_one_letter_code
_entity_poly.pdbx_strand_id
1 'polypeptide(L)'
;MFTIFVFVVLTTTATLLHINRMHFDDDFGGLDFLAKAAAWFWLAVYIVVPIAMLVLIVVQERAGGDDPPPRHPVPVVLRVALAVESAALLVVGALLYVRPTTTSVWPWPLSPFTARVVAAWLLAFGLATALASVAGDLRRLRTAAIAYTVFGVLVLVGVARFSGTLDWGSAGSWLFVALAVGVVLTGAAGWRLAPTPVRAARHRG
;
A
#
# COMPACT_ATOMS: atom_id res chain seq x y z
N MET A 1 -2.41 -9.61 -5.65
CA MET A 1 -2.82 -9.09 -6.97
C MET A 1 -4.18 -8.40 -6.89
N PHE A 2 -5.22 -9.05 -6.35
CA PHE A 2 -6.52 -8.45 -5.99
C PHE A 2 -6.43 -7.11 -5.23
N THR A 3 -5.45 -6.99 -4.36
CA THR A 3 -5.12 -5.80 -3.56
C THR A 3 -4.77 -4.58 -4.36
N ILE A 4 -4.05 -4.83 -5.44
CA ILE A 4 -3.57 -3.78 -6.31
C ILE A 4 -4.68 -3.41 -7.28
N PHE A 5 -5.57 -4.34 -7.65
CA PHE A 5 -6.80 -3.98 -8.37
C PHE A 5 -7.70 -3.04 -7.57
N VAL A 6 -7.89 -3.30 -6.27
CA VAL A 6 -8.67 -2.42 -5.39
C VAL A 6 -8.02 -1.04 -5.27
N PHE A 7 -6.69 -0.99 -5.06
CA PHE A 7 -5.92 0.26 -5.09
C PHE A 7 -6.20 1.08 -6.35
N VAL A 8 -6.14 0.40 -7.48
CA VAL A 8 -6.25 0.93 -8.84
C VAL A 8 -7.63 1.51 -9.12
N VAL A 9 -8.69 0.77 -8.79
CA VAL A 9 -10.06 1.21 -8.98
C VAL A 9 -10.37 2.42 -8.10
N LEU A 10 -9.91 2.39 -6.84
CA LEU A 10 -10.11 3.49 -5.92
C LEU A 10 -9.35 4.75 -6.33
N THR A 11 -8.11 4.60 -6.77
CA THR A 11 -7.30 5.74 -7.25
C THR A 11 -7.91 6.33 -8.51
N THR A 12 -8.36 5.50 -9.45
CA THR A 12 -9.02 5.95 -10.69
C THR A 12 -10.35 6.64 -10.39
N THR A 13 -11.16 6.09 -9.49
CA THR A 13 -12.44 6.67 -9.09
C THR A 13 -12.24 8.02 -8.38
N ALA A 14 -11.23 8.13 -7.52
CA ALA A 14 -10.87 9.39 -6.87
C ALA A 14 -10.46 10.47 -7.89
N THR A 15 -9.69 10.08 -8.91
CA THR A 15 -9.30 10.95 -10.03
C THR A 15 -10.53 11.43 -10.80
N LEU A 16 -11.43 10.53 -11.22
CA LEU A 16 -12.66 10.91 -11.94
C LEU A 16 -13.59 11.80 -11.11
N LEU A 17 -13.73 11.52 -9.82
CA LEU A 17 -14.56 12.32 -8.91
C LEU A 17 -14.02 13.73 -8.64
N HIS A 18 -12.75 14.00 -8.94
CA HIS A 18 -12.13 15.32 -8.76
C HIS A 18 -11.72 15.96 -10.08
N ILE A 19 -12.09 15.37 -11.21
CA ILE A 19 -11.68 15.85 -12.54
C ILE A 19 -12.14 17.29 -12.80
N ASN A 20 -13.32 17.66 -12.30
CA ASN A 20 -13.86 19.03 -12.37
C ASN A 20 -13.22 20.02 -11.37
N ARG A 21 -12.40 19.54 -10.43
CA ARG A 21 -11.64 20.36 -9.45
C ARG A 21 -10.15 20.42 -9.73
N MET A 22 -9.65 19.66 -10.70
CA MET A 22 -8.24 19.65 -11.07
C MET A 22 -7.80 20.91 -11.83
N HIS A 23 -8.65 21.95 -11.94
CA HIS A 23 -8.40 23.23 -12.62
C HIS A 23 -7.41 23.08 -13.77
N PHE A 24 -7.73 22.22 -14.74
CA PHE A 24 -6.82 21.94 -15.85
C PHE A 24 -6.48 23.20 -16.68
N ASP A 25 -7.22 24.29 -16.48
CA ASP A 25 -6.97 25.58 -17.13
C ASP A 25 -6.51 26.72 -16.20
N ASP A 26 -6.98 26.82 -14.94
CA ASP A 26 -6.81 28.07 -14.17
C ASP A 26 -5.64 28.11 -13.15
N ASP A 27 -5.15 26.96 -12.66
CA ASP A 27 -4.01 26.91 -11.69
C ASP A 27 -2.66 26.53 -12.34
N PHE A 28 -2.63 26.24 -13.66
CA PHE A 28 -1.42 25.83 -14.40
C PHE A 28 -0.64 27.00 -15.03
N GLY A 29 -1.06 28.25 -14.84
CA GLY A 29 -0.41 29.42 -15.45
C GLY A 29 1.01 29.71 -14.96
N GLY A 30 1.34 29.35 -13.70
CA GLY A 30 2.59 29.77 -13.03
C GLY A 30 3.64 28.70 -12.75
N LEU A 31 3.40 27.42 -13.09
CA LEU A 31 4.31 26.32 -12.76
C LEU A 31 5.37 26.09 -13.85
N ASP A 32 6.62 25.88 -13.43
CA ASP A 32 7.76 25.50 -14.28
C ASP A 32 7.44 24.27 -15.15
N PHE A 33 7.94 24.25 -16.38
CA PHE A 33 7.72 23.18 -17.36
C PHE A 33 7.97 21.77 -16.80
N LEU A 34 8.97 21.64 -15.93
CA LEU A 34 9.33 20.38 -15.26
C LEU A 34 8.23 19.88 -14.31
N ALA A 35 7.56 20.78 -13.59
CA ALA A 35 6.47 20.43 -12.67
C ALA A 35 5.24 19.95 -13.45
N LYS A 36 4.94 20.57 -14.60
CA LYS A 36 3.86 20.14 -15.50
C LYS A 36 4.16 18.76 -16.09
N ALA A 37 5.38 18.55 -16.58
CA ALA A 37 5.80 17.25 -17.11
C ALA A 37 5.74 16.14 -16.04
N ALA A 38 6.16 16.43 -14.80
CA ALA A 38 6.07 15.50 -13.70
C ALA A 38 4.62 15.15 -13.34
N ALA A 39 3.71 16.14 -13.33
CA ALA A 39 2.29 15.91 -13.08
C ALA A 39 1.65 14.98 -14.12
N TRP A 40 1.90 15.23 -15.42
CA TRP A 40 1.41 14.39 -16.52
C TRP A 40 2.04 13.00 -16.53
N PHE A 41 3.33 12.90 -16.22
CA PHE A 41 4.02 11.62 -16.09
C PHE A 41 3.42 10.77 -14.96
N TRP A 42 3.22 11.35 -13.79
CA TRP A 42 2.61 10.65 -12.66
C TRP A 42 1.15 10.29 -12.95
N LEU A 43 0.38 11.16 -13.60
CA LEU A 43 -0.98 10.83 -14.05
C LEU A 43 -0.99 9.63 -15.00
N ALA A 44 -0.07 9.60 -15.97
CA ALA A 44 0.07 8.47 -16.89
C ALA A 44 0.44 7.18 -16.14
N VAL A 45 1.37 7.23 -15.19
CA VAL A 45 1.71 6.09 -14.32
C VAL A 45 0.49 5.62 -13.53
N TYR A 46 -0.28 6.54 -12.94
CA TYR A 46 -1.49 6.26 -12.17
C TYR A 46 -2.66 5.74 -13.00
N ILE A 47 -2.57 5.73 -14.34
CA ILE A 47 -3.58 5.14 -15.24
C ILE A 47 -3.05 3.84 -15.87
N VAL A 48 -1.82 3.86 -16.37
CA VAL A 48 -1.23 2.74 -17.13
C VAL A 48 -0.89 1.56 -16.24
N VAL A 49 -0.25 1.79 -15.08
CA VAL A 49 0.06 0.73 -14.11
C VAL A 49 -1.23 0.00 -13.68
N PRO A 50 -2.31 0.70 -13.30
CA PRO A 50 -3.58 0.07 -13.00
C PRO A 50 -4.13 -0.87 -14.06
N ILE A 51 -4.17 -0.40 -15.31
CA ILE A 51 -4.70 -1.17 -16.44
C ILE A 51 -3.79 -2.36 -16.75
N ALA A 52 -2.47 -2.14 -16.77
CA ALA A 52 -1.51 -3.22 -16.98
C ALA A 52 -1.63 -4.30 -15.91
N MET A 53 -1.85 -3.93 -14.65
CA MET A 53 -2.02 -4.88 -13.56
C MET A 53 -3.35 -5.63 -13.63
N LEU A 54 -4.44 -4.98 -14.04
CA LEU A 54 -5.70 -5.64 -14.34
C LEU A 54 -5.55 -6.65 -15.47
N VAL A 55 -4.87 -6.28 -16.55
CA VAL A 55 -4.57 -7.18 -17.68
C VAL A 55 -3.75 -8.37 -17.21
N LEU A 56 -2.71 -8.15 -16.41
CA LEU A 56 -1.88 -9.24 -15.89
C LEU A 56 -2.65 -10.17 -14.94
N ILE A 57 -3.57 -9.64 -14.12
CA ILE A 57 -4.47 -10.46 -13.29
C ILE A 57 -5.36 -11.34 -14.17
N VAL A 58 -6.03 -10.74 -15.16
CA VAL A 58 -6.95 -11.46 -16.05
C VAL A 58 -6.19 -12.52 -16.86
N VAL A 59 -4.97 -12.21 -17.31
CA VAL A 59 -4.11 -13.15 -18.03
C VAL A 59 -3.64 -14.28 -17.11
N GLN A 60 -3.30 -13.99 -15.85
CA GLN A 60 -2.86 -15.01 -14.88
C GLN A 60 -3.99 -15.91 -14.39
N GLU A 61 -5.19 -15.38 -14.14
CA GLU A 61 -6.36 -16.20 -13.80
C GLU A 61 -6.81 -17.07 -14.97
N ARG A 62 -6.74 -16.55 -16.20
CA ARG A 62 -7.02 -17.34 -17.41
C ARG A 62 -5.96 -18.37 -17.74
N ALA A 63 -4.73 -18.21 -17.23
CA ALA A 63 -3.65 -19.15 -17.44
C ALA A 63 -3.77 -20.44 -16.61
N GLY A 64 -4.81 -20.58 -15.76
CA GLY A 64 -5.13 -21.84 -15.09
C GLY A 64 -3.95 -22.39 -14.30
N GLY A 65 -3.47 -21.65 -13.30
CA GLY A 65 -2.44 -22.14 -12.39
C GLY A 65 -3.07 -22.99 -11.29
N ASP A 66 -2.77 -24.30 -11.28
CA ASP A 66 -2.96 -25.13 -10.08
C ASP A 66 -1.99 -24.61 -9.00
N ASP A 67 -2.46 -23.72 -8.13
CA ASP A 67 -1.67 -23.22 -7.01
C ASP A 67 -1.48 -24.38 -6.01
N PRO A 68 -0.25 -24.93 -5.84
CA PRO A 68 -0.05 -26.06 -4.96
C PRO A 68 -0.35 -25.65 -3.51
N PRO A 69 -0.88 -26.57 -2.68
CA PRO A 69 -1.27 -26.25 -1.31
C PRO A 69 -0.12 -25.61 -0.51
N PRO A 70 -0.41 -24.63 0.36
CA PRO A 70 0.62 -23.90 1.11
C PRO A 70 1.53 -24.86 1.87
N ARG A 71 2.84 -24.81 1.61
CA ARG A 71 3.83 -25.70 2.27
C ARG A 71 4.47 -25.06 3.49
N HIS A 72 4.39 -23.73 3.61
CA HIS A 72 4.92 -22.97 4.74
C HIS A 72 3.88 -21.98 5.26
N PRO A 73 2.93 -22.44 6.10
CA PRO A 73 1.85 -21.59 6.60
C PRO A 73 2.39 -20.46 7.48
N VAL A 74 1.72 -19.31 7.41
CA VAL A 74 2.02 -18.16 8.29
C VAL A 74 1.64 -18.50 9.73
N PRO A 75 2.55 -18.33 10.72
CA PRO A 75 2.25 -18.58 12.13
C PRO A 75 1.06 -17.77 12.63
N VAL A 76 0.25 -18.34 13.52
CA VAL A 76 -1.00 -17.75 14.01
C VAL A 76 -0.78 -16.33 14.58
N VAL A 77 0.31 -16.11 15.30
CA VAL A 77 0.64 -14.77 15.86
C VAL A 77 0.83 -13.73 14.75
N LEU A 78 1.61 -14.05 13.72
CA LEU A 78 1.82 -13.16 12.57
C LEU A 78 0.52 -12.99 11.77
N ARG A 79 -0.29 -14.05 11.68
CA ARG A 79 -1.60 -14.03 11.05
C ARG A 79 -2.56 -13.04 11.71
N VAL A 80 -2.65 -13.09 13.04
CA VAL A 80 -3.48 -12.18 13.84
C VAL A 80 -2.95 -10.75 13.74
N ALA A 81 -1.63 -10.54 13.83
CA ALA A 81 -1.02 -9.22 13.68
C ALA A 81 -1.36 -8.60 12.31
N LEU A 82 -1.19 -9.37 11.21
CA LEU A 82 -1.56 -8.93 9.85
C LEU A 82 -3.07 -8.68 9.70
N ALA A 83 -3.92 -9.45 10.39
CA ALA A 83 -5.37 -9.22 10.37
C ALA A 83 -5.76 -7.93 11.11
N VAL A 84 -5.10 -7.61 12.23
CA VAL A 84 -5.31 -6.36 12.97
C VAL A 84 -4.82 -5.16 12.16
N GLU A 85 -3.63 -5.25 11.56
CA GLU A 85 -3.10 -4.23 10.64
C GLU A 85 -4.05 -4.02 9.46
N SER A 86 -4.52 -5.11 8.85
CA SER A 86 -5.51 -5.07 7.78
C SER A 86 -6.76 -4.31 8.20
N ALA A 87 -7.33 -4.62 9.37
CA ALA A 87 -8.55 -3.98 9.83
C ALA A 87 -8.33 -2.47 10.02
N ALA A 88 -7.23 -2.07 10.66
CA ALA A 88 -6.90 -0.67 10.88
C ALA A 88 -6.71 0.08 9.54
N LEU A 89 -5.92 -0.48 8.62
CA LEU A 89 -5.67 0.10 7.30
C LEU A 89 -6.96 0.25 6.48
N LEU A 90 -7.82 -0.78 6.49
CA LEU A 90 -9.09 -0.74 5.77
C LEU A 90 -10.06 0.27 6.36
N VAL A 91 -10.19 0.34 7.69
CA VAL A 91 -11.09 1.29 8.36
C VAL A 91 -10.63 2.73 8.16
N VAL A 92 -9.35 3.03 8.40
CA VAL A 92 -8.80 4.39 8.22
C VAL A 92 -8.84 4.78 6.74
N GLY A 93 -8.47 3.87 5.85
CA GLY A 93 -8.57 4.08 4.40
C GLY A 93 -9.99 4.36 3.95
N ALA A 94 -10.97 3.56 4.37
CA ALA A 94 -12.38 3.80 4.02
C ALA A 94 -12.89 5.14 4.55
N LEU A 95 -12.55 5.49 5.80
CA LEU A 95 -12.95 6.76 6.41
C LEU A 95 -12.37 7.95 5.65
N LEU A 96 -11.06 7.93 5.33
CA LEU A 96 -10.42 8.98 4.55
C LEU A 96 -10.96 9.07 3.11
N TYR A 97 -11.31 7.94 2.51
CA TYR A 97 -11.86 7.92 1.16
C TYR A 97 -13.27 8.55 1.10
N VAL A 98 -14.15 8.14 2.01
CA VAL A 98 -15.55 8.60 2.08
C VAL A 98 -15.65 10.02 2.63
N ARG A 99 -14.84 10.35 3.65
CA ARG A 99 -14.83 11.66 4.32
C ARG A 99 -13.42 12.28 4.31
N PRO A 100 -12.95 12.76 3.15
CA PRO A 100 -11.58 13.25 2.97
C PRO A 100 -11.28 14.56 3.72
N THR A 101 -12.27 15.19 4.34
CA THR A 101 -12.11 16.39 5.19
C THR A 101 -11.94 16.06 6.68
N THR A 102 -11.99 14.78 7.06
CA THR A 102 -11.81 14.35 8.46
C THR A 102 -10.36 14.50 8.86
N THR A 103 -10.07 15.45 9.76
CA THR A 103 -8.71 15.68 10.28
C THR A 103 -8.37 14.81 11.48
N SER A 104 -9.35 14.19 12.16
CA SER A 104 -9.13 13.44 13.39
C SER A 104 -8.46 12.08 13.22
N VAL A 105 -8.46 11.54 12.00
CA VAL A 105 -7.96 10.19 11.69
C VAL A 105 -6.56 10.19 11.08
N TRP A 106 -6.02 11.37 10.75
CA TRP A 106 -4.71 11.51 10.11
C TRP A 106 -3.83 12.52 10.85
N PRO A 107 -2.53 12.25 11.06
CA PRO A 107 -1.62 13.08 11.86
C PRO A 107 -1.37 14.51 11.36
N TRP A 108 -1.69 14.83 10.12
CA TRP A 108 -1.47 16.15 9.52
C TRP A 108 -2.58 16.50 8.52
N PRO A 109 -2.81 17.79 8.22
CA PRO A 109 -3.83 18.19 7.26
C PRO A 109 -3.51 17.67 5.85
N LEU A 110 -4.52 17.07 5.22
CA LEU A 110 -4.46 16.61 3.84
C LEU A 110 -5.46 17.40 3.00
N SER A 111 -5.09 17.70 1.75
CA SER A 111 -6.09 18.13 0.77
C SER A 111 -7.05 16.97 0.46
N PRO A 112 -8.30 17.23 0.03
CA PRO A 112 -9.24 16.15 -0.27
C PRO A 112 -8.74 15.15 -1.31
N PHE A 113 -7.95 15.63 -2.27
CA PHE A 113 -7.31 14.77 -3.27
C PHE A 113 -6.25 13.88 -2.63
N THR A 114 -5.30 14.46 -1.89
CA THR A 114 -4.23 13.69 -1.22
C THR A 114 -4.80 12.68 -0.23
N ALA A 115 -5.87 13.04 0.50
CA ALA A 115 -6.57 12.14 1.41
C ALA A 115 -7.09 10.88 0.71
N ARG A 116 -7.65 11.00 -0.51
CA ARG A 116 -8.14 9.86 -1.27
C ARG A 116 -7.03 9.01 -1.88
N VAL A 117 -5.93 9.64 -2.30
CA VAL A 117 -4.74 8.91 -2.77
C VAL A 117 -4.13 8.10 -1.64
N VAL A 118 -3.95 8.72 -0.47
CA VAL A 118 -3.50 8.04 0.75
C VAL A 118 -4.46 6.92 1.13
N ALA A 119 -5.75 7.18 1.12
CA ALA A 119 -6.77 6.18 1.41
C ALA A 119 -6.71 4.96 0.48
N ALA A 120 -6.48 5.17 -0.82
CA ALA A 120 -6.31 4.07 -1.76
C ALA A 120 -5.13 3.19 -1.34
N TRP A 121 -3.97 3.78 -1.01
CA TRP A 121 -2.80 3.03 -0.54
C TRP A 121 -3.10 2.22 0.72
N LEU A 122 -3.80 2.81 1.69
CA LEU A 122 -4.21 2.11 2.90
C LEU A 122 -5.12 0.92 2.59
N LEU A 123 -6.09 1.09 1.69
CA LEU A 123 -7.02 0.04 1.29
C LEU A 123 -6.28 -1.10 0.56
N ALA A 124 -5.30 -0.76 -0.28
CA ALA A 124 -4.44 -1.71 -0.99
C ALA A 124 -3.62 -2.57 -0.04
N PHE A 125 -2.90 -1.91 0.88
CA PHE A 125 -2.06 -2.58 1.86
C PHE A 125 -2.90 -3.38 2.84
N GLY A 126 -4.03 -2.84 3.29
CA GLY A 126 -4.95 -3.52 4.19
C GLY A 126 -5.43 -4.84 3.59
N LEU A 127 -5.88 -4.81 2.34
CA LEU A 127 -6.28 -6.03 1.65
C LEU A 127 -5.09 -7.00 1.43
N ALA A 128 -3.85 -6.50 1.29
CA ALA A 128 -2.67 -7.34 1.07
C ALA A 128 -2.28 -8.08 2.32
N THR A 129 -2.35 -7.40 3.45
CA THR A 129 -2.21 -8.02 4.77
C THR A 129 -3.37 -8.96 5.09
N ALA A 130 -4.60 -8.69 4.62
CA ALA A 130 -5.73 -9.60 4.75
C ALA A 130 -5.50 -10.92 3.99
N LEU A 131 -5.07 -10.83 2.72
CA LEU A 131 -4.79 -12.02 1.91
C LEU A 131 -3.60 -12.80 2.46
N ALA A 132 -2.56 -12.10 2.93
CA ALA A 132 -1.42 -12.74 3.60
C ALA A 132 -1.81 -13.42 4.91
N SER A 133 -2.80 -12.91 5.65
CA SER A 133 -3.29 -13.55 6.87
C SER A 133 -4.18 -14.77 6.56
N VAL A 134 -5.03 -14.73 5.53
CA VAL A 134 -5.94 -15.85 5.25
C VAL A 134 -5.27 -16.97 4.46
N ALA A 135 -4.45 -16.62 3.45
CA ALA A 135 -3.94 -17.54 2.44
C ALA A 135 -2.42 -17.42 2.23
N GLY A 136 -1.70 -16.85 3.18
CA GLY A 136 -0.25 -16.61 3.05
C GLY A 136 0.60 -17.89 3.07
N ASP A 137 1.59 -17.93 2.18
CA ASP A 137 2.73 -18.86 2.24
C ASP A 137 4.00 -18.03 2.46
N LEU A 138 4.71 -18.27 3.57
CA LEU A 138 5.89 -17.50 3.96
C LEU A 138 6.99 -17.48 2.89
N ARG A 139 7.12 -18.57 2.12
CA ARG A 139 8.12 -18.66 1.05
C ARG A 139 7.77 -17.72 -0.10
N ARG A 140 6.49 -17.64 -0.49
CA ARG A 140 6.01 -16.72 -1.54
C ARG A 140 6.04 -15.27 -1.07
N LEU A 141 5.77 -15.05 0.22
CA LEU A 141 5.69 -13.72 0.82
C LEU A 141 7.05 -13.11 1.14
N ARG A 142 8.17 -13.85 1.06
CA ARG A 142 9.50 -13.38 1.46
C ARG A 142 9.90 -12.04 0.83
N THR A 143 9.78 -11.90 -0.49
CA THR A 143 10.11 -10.66 -1.20
C THR A 143 9.18 -9.51 -0.79
N ALA A 144 7.88 -9.80 -0.66
CA ALA A 144 6.90 -8.83 -0.20
C ALA A 144 7.18 -8.38 1.25
N ALA A 145 7.57 -9.31 2.13
CA ALA A 145 7.91 -9.04 3.52
C ALA A 145 9.13 -8.11 3.64
N ILE A 146 10.18 -8.33 2.83
CA ILE A 146 11.34 -7.41 2.77
C ILE A 146 10.90 -6.01 2.32
N ALA A 147 10.13 -5.92 1.24
CA ALA A 147 9.64 -4.64 0.74
C ALA A 147 8.76 -3.92 1.78
N TYR A 148 7.91 -4.67 2.49
CA TYR A 148 7.04 -4.16 3.55
C TYR A 148 7.85 -3.63 4.74
N THR A 149 8.89 -4.34 5.16
CA THR A 149 9.83 -3.86 6.19
C THR A 149 10.53 -2.59 5.77
N VAL A 150 11.12 -2.56 4.57
CA VAL A 150 11.84 -1.39 4.06
C VAL A 150 10.91 -0.19 3.98
N PHE A 151 9.68 -0.38 3.49
CA PHE A 151 8.66 0.65 3.44
C PHE A 151 8.36 1.21 4.84
N GLY A 152 8.09 0.36 5.83
CA GLY A 152 7.83 0.80 7.21
C GLY A 152 9.02 1.55 7.82
N VAL A 153 10.25 1.10 7.58
CA VAL A 153 11.46 1.78 8.05
C VAL A 153 11.58 3.17 7.43
N LEU A 154 11.36 3.30 6.12
CA LEU A 154 11.40 4.60 5.44
C LEU A 154 10.31 5.55 5.95
N VAL A 155 9.12 5.04 6.27
CA VAL A 155 8.06 5.82 6.90
C VAL A 155 8.49 6.32 8.29
N LEU A 156 9.06 5.44 9.13
CA LEU A 156 9.57 5.83 10.46
C LEU A 156 10.72 6.83 10.38
N VAL A 157 11.62 6.68 9.40
CA VAL A 157 12.67 7.67 9.12
C VAL A 157 12.04 9.02 8.73
N GLY A 158 10.99 9.00 7.91
CA GLY A 158 10.21 10.20 7.59
C GLY A 158 9.61 10.87 8.83
N VAL A 159 8.96 10.09 9.72
CA VAL A 159 8.43 10.58 11.00
C VAL A 159 9.53 11.18 11.88
N ALA A 160 10.68 10.51 11.98
CA ALA A 160 11.80 11.01 12.77
C ALA A 160 12.38 12.31 12.16
N ARG A 161 12.48 12.38 10.84
CA ARG A 161 13.04 13.52 10.11
C ARG A 161 12.13 14.75 10.13
N PHE A 162 10.82 14.52 10.12
CA PHE A 162 9.77 15.54 10.06
C PHE A 162 8.86 15.49 11.30
N SER A 163 9.42 15.18 12.47
CA SER A 163 8.64 15.02 13.70
C SER A 163 7.83 16.27 14.06
N GLY A 164 8.32 17.46 13.70
CA GLY A 164 7.62 18.73 13.92
C GLY A 164 6.35 18.93 13.09
N THR A 165 6.08 18.09 12.07
CA THR A 165 4.84 18.18 11.27
C THR A 165 3.70 17.32 11.83
N LEU A 166 3.98 16.41 12.75
CA LEU A 166 2.97 15.57 13.39
C LEU A 166 2.38 16.31 14.60
N ASP A 167 1.06 16.31 14.70
CA ASP A 167 0.40 16.73 15.92
C ASP A 167 0.46 15.60 16.97
N TRP A 168 1.47 15.65 17.84
CA TRP A 168 1.68 14.66 18.92
C TRP A 168 0.61 14.70 20.01
N GLY A 169 -0.22 15.73 20.06
CA GLY A 169 -1.40 15.79 20.93
C GLY A 169 -2.57 14.95 20.43
N SER A 170 -2.55 14.55 19.15
CA SER A 170 -3.62 13.75 18.53
C SER A 170 -3.39 12.24 18.69
N ALA A 171 -4.47 11.49 18.92
CA ALA A 171 -4.44 10.03 18.90
C ALA A 171 -4.06 9.47 17.52
N GLY A 172 -4.34 10.22 16.44
CA GLY A 172 -4.00 9.86 15.06
C GLY A 172 -2.49 9.71 14.82
N SER A 173 -1.67 10.58 15.41
CA SER A 173 -0.20 10.49 15.31
C SER A 173 0.36 9.24 15.97
N TRP A 174 -0.13 8.90 17.16
CA TRP A 174 0.29 7.69 17.85
C TRP A 174 -0.17 6.42 17.14
N LEU A 175 -1.41 6.41 16.62
CA LEU A 175 -1.91 5.31 15.79
C LEU A 175 -1.08 5.12 14.52
N PHE A 176 -0.71 6.23 13.86
CA PHE A 176 0.14 6.21 12.66
C PHE A 176 1.51 5.60 12.97
N VAL A 177 2.18 6.04 14.04
CA VAL A 177 3.48 5.49 14.45
C VAL A 177 3.36 4.02 14.86
N ALA A 178 2.34 3.67 15.63
CA ALA A 178 2.11 2.28 16.04
C ALA A 178 1.90 1.35 14.83
N LEU A 179 1.13 1.79 13.83
CA LEU A 179 0.97 1.05 12.57
C LEU A 179 2.27 0.94 11.79
N ALA A 180 3.05 2.02 11.69
CA ALA A 180 4.35 1.98 11.00
C ALA A 180 5.35 1.04 11.70
N VAL A 181 5.37 1.00 13.03
CA VAL A 181 6.14 0.03 13.80
C VAL A 181 5.63 -1.39 13.56
N GLY A 182 4.31 -1.60 13.58
CA GLY A 182 3.67 -2.87 13.26
C GLY A 182 4.14 -3.41 11.91
N VAL A 183 4.03 -2.60 10.85
CA VAL A 183 4.48 -2.91 9.48
C VAL A 183 5.93 -3.40 9.44
N VAL A 184 6.83 -2.73 10.19
CA VAL A 184 8.24 -3.14 10.27
C VAL A 184 8.37 -4.49 10.97
N LEU A 185 7.68 -4.68 12.10
CA LEU A 185 7.76 -5.90 12.89
C LEU A 185 7.16 -7.11 12.15
N THR A 186 5.99 -6.97 11.54
CA THR A 186 5.32 -8.03 10.79
C THR A 186 6.08 -8.38 9.52
N GLY A 187 6.60 -7.38 8.79
CA GLY A 187 7.48 -7.60 7.65
C GLY A 187 8.78 -8.30 8.04
N ALA A 188 9.44 -7.86 9.12
CA ALA A 188 10.72 -8.42 9.55
C ALA A 188 10.55 -9.85 10.08
N ALA A 189 9.46 -10.11 10.81
CA ALA A 189 9.09 -11.45 11.25
C ALA A 189 8.80 -12.36 10.05
N GLY A 190 8.00 -11.89 9.08
CA GLY A 190 7.70 -12.62 7.85
C GLY A 190 8.96 -12.95 7.04
N TRP A 191 9.92 -12.03 6.95
CA TRP A 191 11.20 -12.27 6.28
C TRP A 191 12.09 -13.27 7.04
N ARG A 192 12.21 -13.14 8.36
CA ARG A 192 13.04 -14.04 9.19
C ARG A 192 12.50 -15.46 9.23
N LEU A 193 11.18 -15.62 9.22
CA LEU A 193 10.51 -16.92 9.25
C LEU A 193 10.42 -17.57 7.86
N ALA A 194 10.64 -16.81 6.78
CA ALA A 194 10.59 -17.33 5.44
C ALA A 194 11.80 -18.24 5.13
N PRO A 195 11.57 -19.47 4.61
CA PRO A 195 12.65 -20.36 4.20
C PRO A 195 13.55 -19.70 3.14
N THR A 196 14.87 -19.85 3.28
CA THR A 196 15.80 -19.51 2.20
C THR A 196 15.57 -20.42 0.99
N PRO A 197 15.48 -19.87 -0.23
CA PRO A 197 15.39 -20.69 -1.43
C PRO A 197 16.65 -21.55 -1.50
N VAL A 198 16.48 -22.87 -1.50
CA VAL A 198 17.56 -23.79 -1.82
C VAL A 198 18.00 -23.45 -3.24
N ARG A 199 19.23 -22.95 -3.40
CA ARG A 199 19.86 -22.82 -4.71
C ARG A 199 19.82 -24.21 -5.32
N ALA A 200 18.98 -24.42 -6.33
CA ALA A 200 19.07 -25.61 -7.16
C ALA A 200 20.52 -25.68 -7.63
N ALA A 201 21.24 -26.70 -7.15
CA ALA A 201 22.61 -26.95 -7.57
C ALA A 201 22.58 -26.95 -9.09
N ARG A 202 23.41 -26.09 -9.70
CA ARG A 202 23.76 -26.20 -11.11
C ARG A 202 24.27 -27.62 -11.30
N HIS A 203 23.42 -28.53 -11.78
CA HIS A 203 23.86 -29.77 -12.38
C HIS A 203 24.61 -29.37 -13.65
N ARG A 204 25.92 -29.22 -13.49
CA ARG A 204 26.88 -29.51 -14.54
C ARG A 204 26.79 -31.01 -14.79
N GLY A 205 26.57 -31.36 -16.05
CA GLY A 205 26.72 -32.69 -16.64
C GLY A 205 26.94 -32.45 -18.11
#